data_AF-A0A0F9FTZ2-F1
#
_entry.id   AF-A0A0F9FTZ2-F1
#
_cell.length_a   1.000
_cell.length_b   1.000
_cell.length_c   1.000
_cell.angle_alpha   90.00
_cell.angle_beta   90.00
_cell.angle_gamma   90.00
#
_symmetry.space_group_name_H-M   'P 1'
#
loop_
_entity.id
_entity.type
_entity.pdbx_description
1 polymer ?
#
loop_
_entity_poly.entity_id
_entity_poly.type
_entity_poly.pdbx_seq_one_letter_code
_entity_poly.pdbx_strand_id
1 'polypeptide(L)'
;MTMEMFYCMKNKTLNLSASSKLHKDIAGQRARQGQKERDKMSYEIIRKIRIDQNKVLITCASNNVYPRTFEECESFSLSKILQEKGHDALELEIFKAYESGCFQQGSSKYMRALEVLRHLPEYKSFDWHLPGLGKDYDICQKNRETPAFDNLLKKALKTRLPKEKFIVFKKYDGENIYLWKITKRCASWIRERARAKIFKYEEDANNISACFQNSQDWQVARIT
;
A
#
# COMPACT_ATOMS: atom_id res chain seq x y z
N MET A 1 16.92 10.06 25.63
CA MET A 1 17.34 8.64 25.65
C MET A 1 16.26 7.83 24.93
N THR A 2 16.51 7.44 23.68
CA THR A 2 15.57 6.63 22.88
C THR A 2 15.69 5.17 23.28
N MET A 3 14.66 4.60 23.92
CA MET A 3 14.63 3.18 24.26
C MET A 3 14.07 2.40 23.05
N GLU A 4 14.93 1.73 22.30
CA GLU A 4 14.49 0.83 21.21
C GLU A 4 13.98 -0.49 21.81
N MET A 5 12.67 -0.60 22.00
CA MET A 5 12.05 -1.89 22.33
C MET A 5 11.58 -2.60 21.06
N PHE A 6 12.27 -3.69 20.71
CA PHE A 6 11.92 -4.54 19.57
C PHE A 6 10.86 -5.56 19.96
N TYR A 7 9.64 -5.43 19.43
CA TYR A 7 8.63 -6.48 19.49
C TYR A 7 8.55 -7.21 18.14
N CYS A 8 8.73 -8.53 18.18
CA CYS A 8 8.67 -9.43 17.02
C CYS A 8 7.20 -9.65 16.60
N MET A 9 6.88 -9.43 15.33
CA MET A 9 5.54 -9.74 14.79
C MET A 9 5.35 -11.25 14.62
N LYS A 10 4.08 -11.70 14.72
CA LYS A 10 3.70 -13.13 14.79
C LYS A 10 4.44 -14.01 13.79
N ASN A 11 5.22 -14.97 14.30
CA ASN A 11 5.25 -16.33 13.77
C ASN A 11 4.45 -17.21 14.73
N LYS A 12 3.20 -17.53 14.39
CA LYS A 12 2.40 -18.51 15.13
C LYS A 12 2.98 -19.90 14.84
N THR A 13 3.75 -20.45 15.77
CA THR A 13 4.00 -21.90 15.82
C THR A 13 3.65 -22.43 17.19
N LEU A 14 2.38 -22.84 17.34
CA LEU A 14 1.96 -23.76 18.40
C LEU A 14 2.56 -25.13 18.13
N ASN A 15 3.13 -25.72 19.20
CA ASN A 15 3.62 -27.09 19.30
C ASN A 15 2.56 -28.07 18.78
N LEU A 16 2.83 -28.72 17.65
CA LEU A 16 2.03 -29.80 17.12
C LEU A 16 2.96 -30.91 16.60
N SER A 17 2.46 -32.14 16.67
CA SER A 17 3.13 -33.41 16.37
C SER A 17 3.80 -33.44 14.99
N ALA A 18 4.75 -34.37 14.80
CA ALA A 18 5.64 -34.44 13.63
C ALA A 18 4.93 -34.42 12.26
N SER A 19 3.71 -34.95 12.15
CA SER A 19 2.89 -34.91 10.91
C SER A 19 2.38 -33.50 10.57
N SER A 20 2.10 -32.67 11.59
CA SER A 20 1.70 -31.27 11.41
C SER A 20 2.87 -30.34 11.06
N LYS A 21 4.11 -30.71 11.43
CA LYS A 21 5.32 -29.94 11.09
C LYS A 21 5.58 -30.01 9.58
N LEU A 22 5.46 -31.20 8.98
CA LEU A 22 5.63 -31.39 7.54
C LEU A 22 4.62 -30.58 6.71
N HIS A 23 3.34 -30.55 7.11
CA HIS A 23 2.32 -29.74 6.44
C HIS A 23 2.53 -28.22 6.59
N LYS A 24 3.03 -27.77 7.76
CA LYS A 24 3.40 -26.36 7.98
C LYS A 24 4.66 -25.97 7.21
N ASP A 25 5.60 -26.89 7.02
CA ASP A 25 6.82 -26.64 6.24
C ASP A 25 6.51 -26.49 4.75
N ILE A 26 5.59 -27.29 4.21
CA ILE A 26 5.09 -27.13 2.83
C ILE A 26 4.30 -25.81 2.66
N ALA A 27 3.45 -25.46 3.62
CA ALA A 27 2.73 -24.18 3.60
C ALA A 27 3.68 -22.97 3.74
N GLY A 28 4.73 -23.09 4.56
CA GLY A 28 5.77 -22.09 4.74
C GLY A 28 6.67 -21.94 3.51
N GLN A 29 6.99 -23.04 2.83
CA GLN A 29 7.72 -23.04 1.55
C GLN A 29 6.88 -22.42 0.42
N ARG A 30 5.58 -22.71 0.35
CA ARG A 30 4.64 -22.09 -0.59
C ARG A 30 4.42 -20.59 -0.34
N ALA A 31 4.31 -20.18 0.93
CA ALA A 31 4.24 -18.77 1.29
C ALA A 31 5.53 -18.02 0.94
N ARG A 32 6.70 -18.65 1.15
CA ARG A 32 8.00 -18.12 0.73
C ARG A 32 8.14 -18.05 -0.79
N GLN A 33 7.65 -19.02 -1.54
CA GLN A 33 7.61 -19.00 -3.01
C GLN A 33 6.68 -17.89 -3.54
N GLY A 34 5.47 -17.74 -2.99
CA GLY A 34 4.55 -16.65 -3.35
C GLY A 34 5.02 -15.25 -2.90
N GLN A 35 5.98 -15.17 -1.97
CA GLN A 35 6.69 -13.92 -1.65
C GLN A 35 7.83 -13.66 -2.64
N LYS A 36 8.55 -14.70 -3.06
CA LYS A 36 9.66 -14.64 -4.02
C LYS A 36 9.19 -14.35 -5.46
N GLU A 37 7.97 -14.74 -5.82
CA GLU A 37 7.33 -14.36 -7.09
C GLU A 37 6.83 -12.91 -7.10
N ARG A 38 6.41 -12.37 -5.95
CA ARG A 38 6.08 -10.93 -5.82
C ARG A 38 7.30 -10.03 -5.97
N ASP A 39 8.49 -10.50 -5.60
CA ASP A 39 9.76 -9.81 -5.87
C ASP A 39 10.19 -9.88 -7.36
N LYS A 40 9.46 -10.61 -8.21
CA LYS A 40 9.77 -10.80 -9.63
C LYS A 40 9.01 -9.87 -10.58
N MET A 41 8.07 -9.06 -10.09
CA MET A 41 7.39 -8.07 -10.94
C MET A 41 8.26 -6.83 -11.13
N SER A 42 8.61 -6.55 -12.39
CA SER A 42 9.19 -5.27 -12.80
C SER A 42 8.12 -4.19 -12.70
N TYR A 43 8.42 -3.12 -11.98
CA TYR A 43 7.61 -1.90 -11.93
C TYR A 43 8.51 -0.69 -12.07
N GLU A 44 7.91 0.42 -12.48
CA GLU A 44 8.59 1.69 -12.65
C GLU A 44 8.49 2.51 -11.36
N ILE A 45 9.64 2.94 -10.86
CA ILE A 45 9.75 3.89 -9.76
C ILE A 45 9.63 5.28 -10.37
N ILE A 46 8.49 5.92 -10.17
CA ILE A 46 8.20 7.24 -10.74
C ILE A 46 8.77 8.32 -9.82
N ARG A 47 9.48 9.28 -10.40
CA ARG A 47 9.94 10.49 -9.71
C ARG A 47 9.11 11.70 -10.09
N LYS A 48 8.76 11.84 -11.36
CA LYS A 48 8.01 12.99 -11.89
C LYS A 48 7.23 12.58 -13.13
N ILE A 49 6.04 13.15 -13.31
CA ILE A 49 5.27 13.10 -14.54
C ILE A 49 5.01 14.56 -14.94
N ARG A 50 5.29 14.91 -16.19
CA ARG A 50 5.09 16.25 -16.75
C ARG A 50 4.45 16.14 -18.12
N ILE A 51 3.60 17.11 -18.44
CA ILE A 51 3.08 17.30 -19.79
C ILE A 51 3.85 18.46 -20.40
N ASP A 52 4.44 18.25 -21.57
CA ASP A 52 5.12 19.27 -22.34
C ASP A 52 4.73 19.15 -23.81
N GLN A 53 4.27 20.24 -24.43
CA GLN A 53 3.87 20.28 -25.85
C GLN A 53 3.00 19.08 -26.31
N ASN A 54 1.95 18.74 -25.56
CA ASN A 54 1.08 17.57 -25.81
C ASN A 54 1.76 16.19 -25.74
N LYS A 55 2.93 16.12 -25.10
CA LYS A 55 3.66 14.89 -24.80
C LYS A 55 3.71 14.66 -23.30
N VAL A 56 3.62 13.40 -22.91
CA VAL A 56 3.72 12.97 -21.51
C VAL A 56 5.14 12.47 -21.27
N LEU A 57 5.89 13.22 -20.48
CA LEU A 57 7.25 12.91 -20.06
C LEU A 57 7.22 12.32 -18.65
N ILE A 58 7.85 11.17 -18.47
CA ILE A 58 7.95 10.47 -17.20
C ILE A 58 9.42 10.35 -16.83
N THR A 59 9.78 10.83 -15.65
CA THR A 59 11.08 10.53 -15.04
C THR A 59 10.94 9.29 -14.17
N CYS A 60 11.48 8.15 -14.60
CA CYS A 60 11.37 6.89 -13.87
C CYS A 60 12.66 6.06 -13.92
N ALA A 61 12.66 4.99 -13.14
CA ALA A 61 13.70 3.96 -13.12
C ALA A 61 13.04 2.60 -12.86
N SER A 62 13.46 1.58 -13.58
CA SER A 62 12.95 0.22 -13.36
C SER A 62 13.47 -0.34 -12.03
N ASN A 63 12.58 -0.89 -11.21
CA ASN A 63 12.94 -1.35 -9.86
C ASN A 63 13.98 -2.48 -9.85
N ASN A 64 14.00 -3.32 -10.88
CA ASN A 64 14.84 -4.50 -11.00
C ASN A 64 16.25 -4.21 -11.57
N VAL A 65 16.55 -2.97 -11.96
CA VAL A 65 17.85 -2.56 -12.51
C VAL A 65 18.65 -1.80 -11.44
N TYR A 66 19.92 -2.15 -11.27
CA TYR A 66 20.83 -1.50 -10.33
C TYR A 66 22.19 -1.19 -10.99
N PRO A 67 22.78 0.01 -10.79
CA PRO A 67 22.26 1.15 -10.02
C PRO A 67 21.01 1.76 -10.66
N ARG A 68 20.14 2.37 -9.84
CA ARG A 68 18.92 3.01 -10.33
C ARG A 68 19.24 4.37 -10.95
N THR A 69 19.22 4.44 -12.27
CA THR A 69 19.32 5.71 -13.02
C THR A 69 17.92 6.21 -13.34
N PHE A 70 17.65 7.47 -12.97
CA PHE A 70 16.37 8.11 -13.27
C PHE A 70 16.49 8.90 -14.55
N GLU A 71 15.78 8.46 -15.58
CA GLU A 71 15.83 9.05 -16.92
C GLU A 71 14.43 9.61 -17.26
N GLU A 72 14.41 10.73 -17.98
CA GLU A 72 13.16 11.31 -18.49
C GLU A 72 12.88 10.75 -19.88
N CYS A 73 11.78 10.01 -20.00
CA CYS A 73 11.38 9.35 -21.23
C CYS A 73 9.98 9.80 -21.64
N GLU A 74 9.74 9.91 -22.95
CA GLU A 74 8.40 10.11 -23.49
C GLU A 74 7.61 8.79 -23.39
N SER A 75 6.41 8.87 -22.83
CA SER A 75 5.45 7.76 -22.84
C SER A 75 4.53 7.91 -24.04
N PHE A 76 4.88 7.26 -25.16
CA PHE A 76 4.09 7.35 -26.40
C PHE A 76 2.62 6.95 -26.22
N SER A 77 2.34 5.92 -25.40
CA SER A 77 0.97 5.49 -25.13
C SER A 77 0.15 6.55 -24.42
N LEU A 78 0.71 7.20 -23.39
CA LEU A 78 0.05 8.27 -22.66
C LEU A 78 -0.05 9.57 -23.46
N SER A 79 0.99 9.92 -24.24
CA SER A 79 0.95 11.03 -25.19
C SER A 79 -0.20 10.85 -26.20
N LYS A 80 -0.39 9.63 -26.71
CA LYS A 80 -1.49 9.32 -27.63
C LYS A 80 -2.87 9.48 -26.95
N ILE A 81 -3.03 8.96 -25.73
CA ILE A 81 -4.27 9.12 -24.96
C ILE A 81 -4.59 10.60 -24.73
N LEU A 82 -3.58 11.41 -24.40
CA LEU A 82 -3.73 12.85 -24.22
C LEU A 82 -4.23 13.54 -25.49
N GLN A 83 -3.69 13.17 -26.65
CA GLN A 83 -4.06 13.76 -27.95
C GLN A 83 -5.46 13.33 -28.41
N GLU A 84 -5.82 12.05 -28.23
CA GLU A 84 -7.08 11.50 -28.74
C GLU A 84 -8.27 11.74 -27.81
N LYS A 85 -8.07 11.59 -26.50
CA LYS A 85 -9.15 11.55 -25.49
C LYS A 85 -9.08 12.70 -24.49
N GLY A 86 -8.01 13.48 -24.50
CA GLY A 86 -7.81 14.63 -23.63
C GLY A 86 -7.29 14.31 -22.24
N HIS A 87 -7.20 15.37 -21.42
CA HIS A 87 -6.51 15.35 -20.13
C HIS A 87 -7.20 14.46 -19.08
N ASP A 88 -8.53 14.41 -19.06
CA ASP A 88 -9.27 13.59 -18.08
C ASP A 88 -9.05 12.09 -18.29
N ALA A 89 -8.94 11.66 -19.54
CA ALA A 89 -8.62 10.27 -19.88
C ALA A 89 -7.17 9.93 -19.53
N LEU A 90 -6.23 10.85 -19.79
CA LEU A 90 -4.83 10.69 -19.38
C LEU A 90 -4.71 10.47 -17.86
N GLU A 91 -5.37 11.32 -17.07
CA GLU A 91 -5.34 11.26 -15.61
C GLU A 91 -5.87 9.93 -15.07
N LEU A 92 -6.92 9.40 -15.69
CA LEU A 92 -7.49 8.10 -15.36
C LEU A 92 -6.52 6.97 -15.65
N GLU A 93 -5.89 6.96 -16.83
CA GLU A 93 -4.95 5.92 -17.24
C GLU A 93 -3.67 5.93 -16.41
N ILE A 94 -3.14 7.10 -16.07
CA ILE A 94 -2.03 7.19 -15.11
C ILE A 94 -2.46 6.61 -13.77
N PHE A 95 -3.65 6.94 -13.27
CA PHE A 95 -4.10 6.43 -11.98
C PHE A 95 -4.33 4.91 -12.00
N LYS A 96 -4.83 4.35 -13.10
CA LYS A 96 -4.88 2.88 -13.31
C LYS A 96 -3.51 2.24 -13.23
N ALA A 97 -2.48 2.85 -13.82
CA ALA A 97 -1.10 2.34 -13.74
C ALA A 97 -0.53 2.35 -12.30
N TYR A 98 -0.93 3.30 -11.47
CA TYR A 98 -0.60 3.31 -10.05
C TYR A 98 -1.37 2.24 -9.27
N GLU A 99 -2.65 2.01 -9.60
CA GLU A 99 -3.51 1.04 -8.92
C GLU A 99 -3.15 -0.41 -9.26
N SER A 100 -2.72 -0.68 -10.50
CA SER A 100 -2.17 -1.96 -10.93
C SER A 100 -0.76 -2.23 -10.39
N GLY A 101 -0.12 -1.22 -9.77
CA GLY A 101 1.24 -1.34 -9.23
C GLY A 101 2.36 -1.26 -10.28
N CYS A 102 2.03 -0.98 -11.54
CA CYS A 102 3.01 -0.71 -12.60
C CYS A 102 3.83 0.55 -12.29
N PHE A 103 3.18 1.58 -11.74
CA PHE A 103 3.80 2.81 -11.27
C PHE A 103 3.82 2.83 -9.74
N GLN A 104 4.99 3.13 -9.17
CA GLN A 104 5.15 3.28 -7.73
C GLN A 104 5.92 4.54 -7.38
N GLN A 105 5.59 5.12 -6.21
CA GLN A 105 6.23 6.32 -5.66
C GLN A 105 6.06 7.59 -6.52
N GLY A 106 6.62 8.71 -6.06
CA GLY A 106 6.64 9.97 -6.82
C GLY A 106 5.41 10.85 -6.61
N SER A 107 4.42 10.72 -7.50
CA SER A 107 3.33 11.70 -7.59
C SER A 107 2.39 11.66 -6.39
N SER A 108 2.44 12.70 -5.57
CA SER A 108 1.62 12.84 -4.36
C SER A 108 0.12 12.79 -4.65
N LYS A 109 -0.31 13.26 -5.83
CA LYS A 109 -1.72 13.24 -6.26
C LYS A 109 -2.26 11.81 -6.38
N TYR A 110 -1.56 10.92 -7.07
CA TYR A 110 -2.00 9.55 -7.30
C TYR A 110 -1.79 8.68 -6.07
N MET A 111 -0.69 8.87 -5.34
CA MET A 111 -0.47 8.17 -4.06
C MET A 111 -1.59 8.48 -3.05
N ARG A 112 -2.01 9.74 -2.97
CA ARG A 112 -3.16 10.16 -2.16
C ARG A 112 -4.46 9.52 -2.64
N ALA A 113 -4.70 9.49 -3.96
CA ALA A 113 -5.91 8.88 -4.51
C ALA A 113 -5.95 7.36 -4.27
N LEU A 114 -4.81 6.67 -4.33
CA LEU A 114 -4.69 5.25 -3.95
C LEU A 114 -5.08 5.03 -2.49
N GLU A 115 -4.59 5.90 -1.60
CA GLU A 115 -4.92 5.83 -0.17
C GLU A 115 -6.42 5.99 0.06
N VAL A 116 -7.06 6.94 -0.62
CA VAL A 116 -8.53 7.10 -0.57
C VAL A 116 -9.25 5.88 -1.14
N LEU A 117 -8.83 5.39 -2.30
CA LEU A 117 -9.45 4.29 -3.01
C LEU A 117 -9.54 3.03 -2.15
N ARG A 118 -8.44 2.69 -1.45
CA ARG A 118 -8.35 1.52 -0.56
C ARG A 118 -9.33 1.55 0.61
N HIS A 119 -9.76 2.74 1.02
CA HIS A 119 -10.72 2.94 2.11
C HIS A 119 -12.17 3.07 1.64
N LEU A 120 -12.43 3.03 0.32
CA LEU A 120 -13.79 3.00 -0.19
C LEU A 120 -14.35 1.57 -0.08
N PRO A 121 -15.54 1.38 0.53
CA PRO A 121 -16.12 0.04 0.64
C PRO A 121 -16.42 -0.57 -0.74
N GLU A 122 -16.76 0.29 -1.71
CA GLU A 122 -16.99 -0.05 -3.12
C GLU A 122 -15.77 -0.68 -3.79
N TYR A 123 -14.54 -0.37 -3.35
CA TYR A 123 -13.32 -0.88 -3.97
C TYR A 123 -13.06 -2.35 -3.65
N LYS A 124 -13.65 -2.90 -2.58
CA LYS A 124 -13.39 -4.29 -2.14
C LYS A 124 -13.74 -5.33 -3.23
N SER A 125 -14.72 -5.07 -4.09
CA SER A 125 -15.09 -5.95 -5.21
C SER A 125 -14.15 -5.85 -6.43
N PHE A 126 -13.28 -4.85 -6.46
CA PHE A 126 -12.31 -4.60 -7.52
C PHE A 126 -10.86 -4.83 -7.06
N ASP A 127 -10.65 -5.11 -5.77
CA ASP A 127 -9.32 -5.25 -5.18
C ASP A 127 -8.66 -6.57 -5.61
N TRP A 128 -7.68 -6.44 -6.49
CA TRP A 128 -6.89 -7.56 -7.01
C TRP A 128 -5.77 -8.02 -6.05
N HIS A 129 -5.56 -7.33 -4.92
CA HIS A 129 -4.59 -7.74 -3.90
C HIS A 129 -5.13 -8.81 -2.95
N LEU A 130 -6.44 -9.07 -2.98
CA LEU A 130 -7.05 -10.12 -2.16
C LEU A 130 -6.52 -11.50 -2.60
N PRO A 131 -6.27 -12.42 -1.65
CA PRO A 131 -5.73 -13.74 -1.95
C PRO A 131 -6.80 -14.62 -2.61
N GLY A 132 -7.00 -14.44 -3.92
CA GLY A 132 -7.80 -15.31 -4.78
C GLY A 132 -6.90 -16.03 -5.78
N LEU A 133 -6.88 -17.36 -5.75
CA LEU A 133 -6.21 -18.19 -6.76
C LEU A 133 -7.26 -18.63 -7.80
N GLY A 134 -7.06 -18.27 -9.08
CA GLY A 134 -7.91 -18.72 -10.18
C GLY A 134 -9.15 -17.85 -10.40
N LYS A 135 -10.35 -18.44 -10.33
CA LYS A 135 -11.62 -17.83 -10.79
C LYS A 135 -11.93 -16.45 -10.18
N ASP A 136 -11.52 -16.21 -8.95
CA ASP A 136 -11.75 -14.92 -8.27
C ASP A 136 -10.93 -13.78 -8.89
N TYR A 137 -9.73 -14.07 -9.40
CA TYR A 137 -8.90 -13.10 -10.12
C TYR A 137 -9.54 -12.72 -11.46
N ASP A 138 -10.05 -13.69 -12.20
CA ASP A 138 -10.71 -13.45 -13.50
C ASP A 138 -11.97 -12.60 -13.34
N ILE A 139 -12.73 -12.81 -12.26
CA ILE A 139 -13.90 -11.98 -11.93
C ILE A 139 -13.46 -10.55 -11.59
N CYS A 140 -12.41 -10.38 -10.79
CA CYS A 140 -11.89 -9.05 -10.46
C CYS A 140 -11.42 -8.30 -11.71
N GLN A 141 -10.72 -8.96 -12.62
CA GLN A 141 -10.27 -8.34 -13.88
C GLN A 141 -11.45 -7.92 -14.76
N LYS A 142 -12.46 -8.78 -14.93
CA LYS A 142 -13.69 -8.44 -15.66
C LYS A 142 -14.42 -7.25 -15.03
N ASN A 143 -14.49 -7.20 -13.71
CA ASN A 143 -15.11 -6.08 -13.01
C ASN A 143 -14.34 -4.77 -13.25
N ARG A 144 -13.01 -4.81 -13.37
CA ARG A 144 -12.18 -3.62 -13.62
C ARG A 144 -12.33 -3.06 -15.04
N GLU A 145 -12.76 -3.87 -16.00
CA GLU A 145 -13.10 -3.40 -17.35
C GLU A 145 -14.42 -2.63 -17.41
N THR A 146 -15.23 -2.70 -16.34
CA THR A 146 -16.53 -2.01 -16.31
C THR A 146 -16.37 -0.50 -16.11
N PRO A 147 -17.27 0.32 -16.68
CA PRO A 147 -17.28 1.77 -16.46
C PRO A 147 -17.52 2.16 -14.99
N ALA A 148 -18.05 1.24 -14.18
CA ALA A 148 -18.21 1.45 -12.73
C ALA A 148 -16.85 1.65 -12.04
N PHE A 149 -15.83 0.87 -12.45
CA PHE A 149 -14.48 1.01 -11.93
C PHE A 149 -13.86 2.37 -12.29
N ASP A 150 -14.00 2.79 -13.54
CA ASP A 150 -13.53 4.11 -14.00
C ASP A 150 -14.17 5.26 -13.21
N ASN A 151 -15.47 5.15 -12.91
CA ASN A 151 -16.19 6.13 -12.09
C ASN A 151 -15.68 6.14 -10.65
N LEU A 152 -15.39 4.98 -10.07
CA LEU A 152 -14.79 4.85 -8.75
C LEU A 152 -13.40 5.51 -8.69
N LEU A 153 -12.57 5.29 -9.71
CA LEU A 153 -11.25 5.90 -9.81
C LEU A 153 -11.34 7.44 -9.93
N LYS A 154 -12.26 7.95 -10.75
CA LYS A 154 -12.53 9.40 -10.86
C LYS A 154 -13.00 9.99 -9.53
N LYS A 155 -13.84 9.27 -8.78
CA LYS A 155 -14.28 9.67 -7.44
C LYS A 155 -13.09 9.74 -6.48
N ALA A 156 -12.23 8.73 -6.44
CA ALA A 156 -11.03 8.73 -5.60
C ALA A 156 -10.04 9.86 -5.94
N LEU A 157 -9.87 10.18 -7.23
CA LEU A 157 -9.03 11.30 -7.67
C LEU A 157 -9.53 12.65 -7.14
N LYS A 158 -10.84 12.85 -7.03
CA LYS A 158 -11.44 14.13 -6.58
C LYS A 158 -11.53 14.23 -5.05
N THR A 159 -11.81 13.12 -4.38
CA THR A 159 -12.03 13.08 -2.92
C THR A 159 -10.77 13.44 -2.15
N ARG A 160 -10.82 14.42 -1.25
CA ARG A 160 -9.69 14.78 -0.38
C ARG A 160 -9.53 13.78 0.77
N LEU A 161 -8.31 13.67 1.29
CA LEU A 161 -8.06 12.88 2.50
C LEU A 161 -8.80 13.49 3.70
N PRO A 162 -9.22 12.66 4.67
CA PRO A 162 -9.76 13.15 5.93
C PRO A 162 -8.73 14.03 6.64
N LYS A 163 -9.21 15.08 7.32
CA LYS A 163 -8.36 15.94 8.16
C LYS A 163 -8.00 15.28 9.49
N GLU A 164 -8.75 14.26 9.86
CA GLU A 164 -8.59 13.53 11.11
C GLU A 164 -7.27 12.77 11.13
N LYS A 165 -6.70 12.70 12.32
CA LYS A 165 -5.42 12.04 12.56
C LYS A 165 -5.59 11.09 13.71
N PHE A 166 -4.95 9.93 13.63
CA PHE A 166 -5.03 8.89 14.65
C PHE A 166 -3.62 8.48 15.05
N ILE A 167 -3.46 8.13 16.32
CA ILE A 167 -2.23 7.56 16.87
C ILE A 167 -2.54 6.28 17.61
N VAL A 168 -1.58 5.36 17.57
CA VAL A 168 -1.62 4.11 18.34
C VAL A 168 -0.70 4.26 19.54
N PHE A 169 -1.22 3.96 20.73
CA PHE A 169 -0.44 3.97 21.97
C PHE A 169 -0.81 2.79 22.86
N LYS A 170 0.05 2.50 23.83
CA LYS A 170 -0.23 1.57 24.92
C LYS A 170 0.38 2.08 26.22
N LYS A 171 -0.10 1.55 27.35
CA LYS A 171 0.52 1.79 28.65
C LYS A 171 1.67 0.81 28.85
N TYR A 172 2.82 1.31 29.28
CA TYR A 172 3.99 0.52 29.66
C TYR A 172 4.63 1.18 30.87
N ASP A 173 4.72 0.44 31.98
CA ASP A 173 5.34 0.93 33.22
C ASP A 173 4.70 2.25 33.73
N GLY A 174 3.36 2.31 33.71
CA GLY A 174 2.60 3.50 34.12
C GLY A 174 2.60 4.67 33.13
N GLU A 175 3.47 4.66 32.12
CA GLU A 175 3.58 5.71 31.11
C GLU A 175 2.95 5.31 29.76
N ASN A 176 2.54 6.31 28.97
CA ASN A 176 2.06 6.08 27.61
C ASN A 176 3.26 6.01 26.65
N ILE A 177 3.34 4.91 25.89
CA ILE A 177 4.27 4.77 24.77
C ILE A 177 3.51 4.77 23.45
N TYR A 178 4.03 5.51 22.49
CA TYR A 178 3.44 5.75 21.18
C TYR A 178 4.18 4.99 20.10
N LEU A 179 3.46 4.55 19.08
CA LEU A 179 4.06 3.95 17.91
C LEU A 179 4.85 5.00 17.14
N TRP A 180 6.13 4.74 16.82
CA TRP A 180 6.97 5.66 16.07
C TRP A 180 7.26 5.15 14.66
N LYS A 181 7.68 3.89 14.52
CA LYS A 181 8.08 3.32 13.23
C LYS A 181 7.53 1.91 13.09
N ILE A 182 7.14 1.56 11.87
CA ILE A 182 6.74 0.20 11.49
C ILE A 182 7.55 -0.18 10.28
N THR A 183 8.17 -1.35 10.33
CA THR A 183 8.77 -2.01 9.18
C THR A 183 8.09 -3.36 8.97
N LYS A 184 8.48 -4.08 7.91
CA LYS A 184 7.98 -5.44 7.67
C LYS A 184 8.26 -6.41 8.81
N ARG A 185 9.22 -6.12 9.71
CA ARG A 185 9.69 -7.05 10.75
C ARG A 185 9.60 -6.51 12.17
N CYS A 186 9.60 -5.19 12.35
CA CYS A 186 9.65 -4.57 13.67
C CYS A 186 8.73 -3.35 13.76
N ALA A 187 8.26 -3.09 14.98
CA ALA A 187 7.65 -1.83 15.36
C ALA A 187 8.48 -1.20 16.48
N SER A 188 8.76 0.09 16.36
CA SER A 188 9.53 0.89 17.31
C SER A 188 8.62 1.88 18.03
N TRP A 189 8.93 2.14 19.30
CA TRP A 189 8.07 2.89 20.23
C TRP A 189 8.82 4.08 20.81
N ILE A 190 8.09 5.12 21.18
CA ILE A 190 8.65 6.32 21.81
C ILE A 190 7.69 6.86 22.88
N ARG A 191 8.23 7.46 23.94
CA ARG A 191 7.42 8.10 25.00
C ARG A 191 6.87 9.46 24.57
N GLU A 192 7.48 10.08 23.57
CA GLU A 192 7.12 11.41 23.10
C GLU A 192 5.96 11.38 22.10
N ARG A 193 4.82 11.96 22.48
CA ARG A 193 3.61 12.02 21.63
C ARG A 193 3.84 12.76 20.31
N ALA A 194 4.66 13.82 20.30
CA ALA A 194 4.90 14.65 19.12
C ALA A 194 5.57 13.88 17.97
N ARG A 195 6.32 12.82 18.28
CA ARG A 195 7.03 11.98 17.31
C ARG A 195 6.29 10.70 16.97
N ALA A 196 5.05 10.55 17.46
CA ALA A 196 4.21 9.42 17.15
C ALA A 196 3.91 9.36 15.64
N LYS A 197 3.79 8.14 15.13
CA LYS A 197 3.33 7.87 13.78
C LYS A 197 1.85 8.24 13.68
N ILE A 198 1.57 9.15 12.75
CA ILE A 198 0.21 9.62 12.49
C ILE A 198 -0.41 8.78 11.37
N PHE A 199 -1.60 8.26 11.65
CA PHE A 199 -2.47 7.61 10.68
C PHE A 199 -3.58 8.59 10.27
N LYS A 200 -4.04 8.49 9.03
CA LYS A 200 -5.13 9.35 8.52
C LYS A 200 -6.50 8.68 8.65
N TYR A 201 -6.53 7.36 8.68
CA TYR A 201 -7.72 6.56 8.84
C TYR A 201 -7.65 5.77 10.15
N GLU A 202 -8.79 5.64 10.80
CA GLU A 202 -8.93 4.85 12.03
C GLU A 202 -8.74 3.35 11.74
N GLU A 203 -9.27 2.89 10.60
CA GLU A 203 -9.14 1.51 10.15
C GLU A 203 -7.66 1.08 10.03
N ASP A 204 -6.80 1.94 9.46
CA ASP A 204 -5.36 1.69 9.40
C ASP A 204 -4.73 1.54 10.80
N ALA A 205 -5.10 2.41 11.74
CA ALA A 205 -4.58 2.35 13.11
C ALA A 205 -5.04 1.05 13.83
N ASN A 206 -6.29 0.65 13.62
CA ASN A 206 -6.87 -0.58 14.15
C ASN A 206 -6.27 -1.84 13.51
N ASN A 207 -6.04 -1.83 12.20
CA ASN A 207 -5.38 -2.93 11.51
C ASN A 207 -3.96 -3.15 12.04
N ILE A 208 -3.24 -2.05 12.33
CA ILE A 208 -1.92 -2.12 12.93
C ILE A 208 -1.98 -2.67 14.36
N SER A 209 -2.91 -2.21 15.21
CA SER A 209 -3.02 -2.74 16.59
C SER A 209 -3.34 -4.24 16.61
N ALA A 210 -4.18 -4.71 15.68
CA ALA A 210 -4.52 -6.12 15.53
C ALA A 210 -3.34 -7.02 15.09
N CYS A 211 -2.31 -6.45 14.46
CA CYS A 211 -1.14 -7.21 13.99
C CYS A 211 -0.23 -7.68 15.14
N PHE A 212 -0.28 -7.04 16.31
CA PHE A 212 0.56 -7.38 17.46
C PHE A 212 -0.05 -8.48 18.35
N GLN A 213 0.78 -9.22 19.07
CA GLN A 213 0.33 -10.32 19.94
C GLN A 213 -0.52 -9.83 21.13
N ASN A 214 -0.23 -8.64 21.64
CA ASN A 214 -0.94 -8.08 22.80
C ASN A 214 -2.06 -7.13 22.37
N SER A 215 -2.79 -7.42 21.29
CA SER A 215 -3.72 -6.49 20.61
C SER A 215 -4.77 -5.82 21.53
N GLN A 216 -5.01 -6.37 22.73
CA GLN A 216 -5.90 -5.83 23.76
C GLN A 216 -5.32 -4.64 24.54
N ASP A 217 -3.99 -4.51 24.62
CA ASP A 217 -3.33 -3.44 25.38
C ASP A 217 -3.21 -2.12 24.60
N TRP A 218 -3.58 -2.15 23.31
CA TRP A 218 -3.38 -1.03 22.40
C TRP A 218 -4.66 -0.22 22.29
N GLN A 219 -4.48 1.09 22.29
CA GLN A 219 -5.57 2.05 22.14
C GLN A 219 -5.27 2.97 20.96
N VAL A 220 -6.32 3.33 20.24
CA VAL A 220 -6.27 4.32 19.17
C VAL A 220 -6.87 5.61 19.71
N ALA A 221 -6.11 6.70 19.63
CA ALA A 221 -6.60 8.02 19.98
C ALA A 221 -6.63 8.92 18.74
N ARG A 222 -7.73 9.68 18.61
CA ARG A 222 -7.85 10.76 17.64
C ARG A 222 -7.04 11.97 18.10
N ILE A 223 -6.31 12.57 17.18
CA ILE A 223 -5.62 13.84 17.34
C ILE A 223 -6.33 14.85 16.45
N THR A 224 -6.68 15.99 17.03
CA THR A 224 -7.23 17.15 16.33
C THR A 224 -6.12 17.92 15.63
#